data_AF-A0A496X3V8-F1
#
_entry.id   AF-A0A496X3V8-F1
#
_cell.length_a   1.000
_cell.length_b   1.000
_cell.length_c   1.000
_cell.angle_alpha   90.00
_cell.angle_beta   90.00
_cell.angle_gamma   90.00
#
_symmetry.space_group_name_H-M   'P 1'
#
loop_
_entity.id
_entity.type
_entity.pdbx_description
1 polymer ?
#
loop_
_entity_poly.entity_id
_entity_poly.type
_entity_poly.pdbx_seq_one_letter_code
_entity_poly.pdbx_strand_id
1 'polypeptide(L)' 'MKQSEQKSKALDAALSQIERQFGKGAVMKMGEDRGPFPSISTGSLSLDIATGIGGFPVSRVSEIYGPESSG' A
#
# COMPACT_ATOMS: atom_id res chain seq x y z
N MET A 1 -23.45 4.49 -21.20
CA MET A 1 -22.24 3.64 -21.31
C MET A 1 -20.99 4.40 -21.77
N LYS A 2 -21.00 5.22 -22.85
CA LYS A 2 -19.78 5.94 -23.30
C LYS A 2 -19.13 6.91 -22.29
N GLN A 3 -19.92 7.54 -21.42
CA GLN A 3 -19.41 8.54 -20.47
C GLN A 3 -18.67 7.92 -19.27
N SER A 4 -19.03 6.70 -18.85
CA SER A 4 -18.33 6.00 -17.76
C SER A 4 -16.96 5.48 -18.21
N GLU A 5 -16.84 5.00 -19.44
CA GLU A 5 -15.54 4.59 -20.01
C GLU A 5 -14.56 5.76 -20.15
N GLN A 6 -15.03 6.93 -20.62
CA GLN A 6 -14.17 8.11 -20.71
C GLN A 6 -13.72 8.59 -19.33
N LYS A 7 -14.60 8.55 -18.32
CA LYS A 7 -14.24 8.87 -16.94
C LYS A 7 -13.21 7.88 -16.38
N SER A 8 -13.35 6.58 -16.65
CA SER A 8 -12.37 5.57 -16.22
C SER A 8 -11.00 5.83 -16.84
N LYS A 9 -10.94 6.09 -18.16
CA LYS A 9 -9.67 6.37 -18.85
C LYS A 9 -8.99 7.63 -18.31
N ALA A 10 -9.76 8.69 -18.04
CA ALA A 10 -9.22 9.91 -17.45
C ALA A 10 -8.69 9.68 -16.02
N LEU A 11 -9.40 8.86 -15.24
CA LEU A 11 -8.97 8.46 -13.90
C LEU A 11 -7.66 7.66 -13.94
N ASP A 12 -7.57 6.65 -14.78
CA ASP A 12 -6.37 5.80 -14.89
C ASP A 12 -5.14 6.61 -15.37
N ALA A 13 -5.35 7.56 -16.28
CA ALA A 13 -4.30 8.48 -16.72
C ALA A 13 -3.81 9.40 -15.58
N ALA A 14 -4.73 9.94 -14.78
CA ALA A 14 -4.39 10.78 -13.64
C ALA A 14 -3.65 9.99 -12.54
N LEU A 15 -4.10 8.77 -12.23
CA LEU A 15 -3.43 7.88 -11.29
C LEU A 15 -2.00 7.57 -11.74
N SER A 16 -1.82 7.22 -13.02
CA SER A 16 -0.49 6.96 -13.60
C SER A 16 0.42 8.19 -13.54
N GLN A 17 -0.13 9.39 -13.74
CA GLN A 17 0.63 10.63 -13.65
C GLN A 17 1.12 10.90 -12.22
N ILE A 18 0.29 10.65 -11.21
CA ILE A 18 0.65 10.80 -9.79
C ILE A 18 1.77 9.81 -9.42
N GLU A 19 1.64 8.54 -9.79
CA GLU A 19 2.67 7.53 -9.49
C GLU A 19 4.02 7.85 -10.14
N ARG A 20 4.02 8.39 -11.36
CA ARG A 20 5.26 8.78 -12.04
C ARG A 20 5.95 9.96 -11.36
N GLN A 21 5.19 10.91 -10.84
CA GLN A 21 5.74 12.12 -10.20
C GLN A 21 6.21 11.87 -8.77
N PHE A 22 5.47 11.07 -8.00
CA PHE A 22 5.70 10.90 -6.56
C PHE A 22 6.21 9.51 -6.16
N GLY A 23 6.32 8.59 -7.13
CA GLY A 23 6.79 7.22 -6.93
C GLY A 23 5.65 6.21 -6.77
N LYS A 24 6.02 4.93 -6.86
CA LYS A 24 5.07 3.81 -6.73
C LYS A 24 4.42 3.82 -5.35
N GLY A 25 3.09 3.63 -5.33
CA GLY A 25 2.31 3.61 -4.10
C GLY A 25 1.95 4.99 -3.54
N ALA A 26 2.16 6.07 -4.30
CA ALA A 26 1.67 7.41 -3.96
C ALA A 26 0.14 7.53 -4.04
N VAL A 27 -0.51 6.71 -4.87
CA VAL A 27 -1.97 6.58 -4.95
C VAL A 27 -2.32 5.14 -5.29
N MET A 28 -3.31 4.57 -4.60
CA MET A 28 -3.66 3.15 -4.71
C MET A 28 -5.14 2.93 -4.42
N LYS A 29 -5.69 1.80 -4.89
CA LYS A 29 -7.02 1.36 -4.49
C LYS A 29 -6.92 0.58 -3.17
N MET A 30 -7.85 0.83 -2.25
CA MET A 30 -7.93 0.07 -1.00
C MET A 30 -8.30 -1.39 -1.30
N GLY A 31 -7.54 -2.33 -0.76
CA GLY A 31 -7.73 -3.77 -1.01
C GLY A 31 -7.04 -4.30 -2.27
N GLU A 32 -6.29 -3.46 -2.99
CA GLU A 32 -5.40 -3.92 -4.05
C GLU A 32 -4.17 -4.61 -3.45
N ASP A 33 -3.89 -5.82 -3.91
CA ASP A 33 -2.74 -6.60 -3.43
C ASP A 33 -1.44 -5.96 -3.91
N ARG A 34 -0.55 -5.65 -2.96
CA ARG A 34 0.77 -5.13 -3.29
C ARG A 34 1.67 -6.34 -3.49
N GLY A 35 2.08 -6.57 -4.74
CA GLY A 35 3.07 -7.57 -5.08
C GLY A 35 4.33 -7.50 -4.20
N PRO A 36 5.17 -8.55 -4.24
CA PRO A 36 6.16 -8.83 -3.20
C PRO A 36 7.11 -7.65 -2.97
N PHE A 37 7.14 -7.18 -1.72
CA PHE A 37 8.12 -6.23 -1.21
C PHE A 37 9.03 -6.94 -0.21
N PRO A 38 10.35 -6.70 -0.21
CA PRO A 38 11.23 -7.28 0.81
C PRO A 38 10.76 -6.89 2.21
N SER A 39 10.43 -7.89 3.03
CA SER A 39 9.88 -7.70 4.36
C SER A 39 10.53 -8.65 5.38
N ILE A 40 10.45 -8.26 6.66
CA ILE A 40 10.88 -9.05 7.81
C ILE A 40 9.62 -9.33 8.65
N SER A 41 9.35 -10.60 8.95
CA SER A 41 8.19 -11.00 9.75
C SER A 41 8.14 -10.24 11.08
N THR A 42 6.93 -9.84 11.47
CA THR A 42 6.64 -9.21 12.75
C THR A 42 6.69 -10.19 13.93
N GLY A 43 6.76 -11.51 13.65
CA GLY A 43 6.64 -12.57 14.65
C GLY A 43 5.20 -12.96 14.97
N SER A 44 4.21 -12.27 14.39
CA SER A 44 2.78 -12.59 14.50
C SER A 44 2.20 -12.86 13.12
N LEU A 45 1.68 -14.07 12.90
CA LEU A 45 1.10 -14.46 11.61
C LEU A 45 -0.06 -13.56 11.19
N SER A 46 -0.92 -13.18 12.15
CA SER A 46 -2.05 -12.30 11.86
C SER A 46 -1.60 -10.91 11.42
N LEU A 47 -0.53 -10.39 12.02
CA LEU A 47 0.02 -9.08 11.67
C LEU A 47 0.76 -9.12 10.34
N ASP A 48 1.53 -10.18 10.07
CA ASP A 48 2.21 -10.37 8.78
C ASP A 48 1.21 -10.37 7.62
N ILE A 49 0.08 -11.07 7.77
CA ILE A 49 -1.02 -11.04 6.79
C ILE A 49 -1.63 -9.63 6.67
N ALA A 50 -1.88 -8.96 7.79
CA ALA A 50 -2.49 -7.62 7.80
C ALA A 50 -1.63 -6.55 7.10
N THR A 51 -0.30 -6.66 7.14
CA THR A 51 0.59 -5.73 6.41
C THR A 51 0.48 -5.85 4.89
N GLY A 52 -0.07 -6.95 4.37
CA GLY A 52 -0.17 -7.25 2.94
C GLY A 52 1.16 -7.62 2.27
N ILE A 53 2.30 -7.38 2.92
CA ILE A 53 3.64 -7.70 2.41
C ILE A 53 4.37 -8.74 3.27
N GLY A 54 3.71 -9.29 4.30
CA GLY A 54 4.28 -10.33 5.15
C GLY A 54 5.18 -9.81 6.28
N GLY A 55 5.13 -8.53 6.63
CA GLY A 55 5.86 -7.98 7.77
C GLY A 55 6.34 -6.54 7.60
N PHE A 56 7.39 -6.17 8.33
CA PHE A 56 8.02 -4.85 8.25
C PHE A 56 8.81 -4.68 6.95
N PRO A 57 8.62 -3.58 6.20
CA PRO A 57 9.35 -3.35 4.96
C PRO A 57 10.83 -3.07 5.20
N VAL A 58 11.70 -3.73 4.43
CA VAL A 58 13.16 -3.50 4.50
C VAL A 58 13.50 -2.12 3.92
N SER A 59 14.50 -1.45 4.52
CA SER A 59 14.98 -0.12 4.11
C SER A 59 13.91 0.97 4.15
N ARG A 60 12.93 0.83 5.05
CA ARG A 60 11.88 1.82 5.32
C ARG A 60 11.78 2.07 6.82
N VAL A 61 11.25 3.24 7.17
CA VAL A 61 10.95 3.59 8.56
C VAL A 61 9.56 3.07 8.90
N SER A 62 9.43 2.42 10.05
CA SER A 62 8.16 1.97 10.61
C SER A 62 7.99 2.58 12.00
N GLU A 63 6.78 3.05 12.30
CA GLU A 63 6.42 3.61 13.60
C GLU A 63 5.44 2.66 14.28
N ILE A 64 5.69 2.34 15.54
CA ILE A 64 4.80 1.57 16.42
C ILE A 64 4.53 2.46 17.62
N TYR A 65 3.27 2.76 17.89
CA TYR A 65 2.87 3.62 19.00
C TYR A 65 1.71 2.97 19.77
N GLY A 66 1.61 3.30 21.05
CA GLY A 66 0.57 2.80 21.94
C GLY A 66 0.67 3.39 23.34
N PRO A 67 -0.38 3.23 24.17
CA PRO A 67 -0.35 3.62 25.58
C PRO A 67 0.66 2.77 26.38
N GLU A 68 0.95 3.19 27.61
CA GLU A 68 1.77 2.39 28.52
C GLU A 68 1.20 0.97 28.67
N SER A 69 2.06 -0.05 28.57
CA SER A 69 1.68 -1.48 28.62
C SER A 69 0.79 -1.99 27.48
N SER A 70 0.77 -1.34 26.31
CA SER A 70 -0.05 -1.77 25.17
C SER A 70 0.43 -3.01 24.43
N GLY A 71 1.69 -3.41 24.65
CA GLY A 71 2.35 -4.48 23.92
C GLY A 71 3.61 -4.90 24.64
#